data_AF-A0A3D0SEB5-F1
#
_entry.id   AF-A0A3D0SEB5-F1
#
_cell.length_a   1.000
_cell.length_b   1.000
_cell.length_c   1.000
_cell.angle_alpha   90.00
_cell.angle_beta   90.00
_cell.angle_gamma   90.00
#
_symmetry.space_group_name_H-M   'P 1'
#
loop_
_entity.id
_entity.type
_entity.pdbx_description
1 polymer ?
#
loop_
_entity_poly.entity_id
_entity_poly.type
_entity_poly.pdbx_seq_one_letter_code
_entity_poly.pdbx_strand_id
1 'polypeptide(L)' 'MNDILNRIKQNHREPSEQLSQAQEILRQSIPDEDKYQQIETLAKQAPSYEREQFGDLLSNLVLRSDSNGG' A
#
# COMPACT_ATOMS: atom_id res chain seq x y z
N MET A 1 16.62 -26.63 17.00
CA MET A 1 15.93 -26.56 15.69
C MET A 1 14.65 -25.71 15.77
N ASN A 2 14.58 -24.72 16.67
CA ASN A 2 13.39 -23.85 16.83
C ASN A 2 13.69 -22.36 16.52
N ASP A 3 14.94 -21.94 16.40
CA ASP A 3 15.33 -20.54 16.20
C ASP A 3 15.11 -20.04 14.76
N ILE A 4 15.21 -20.93 13.77
CA ILE A 4 15.02 -20.56 12.36
C ILE A 4 13.54 -20.26 12.10
N LEU A 5 12.62 -21.07 12.65
CA LEU A 5 11.18 -20.88 12.52
C LEU A 5 10.70 -19.58 13.23
N ASN A 6 11.29 -19.23 14.37
CA ASN A 6 11.00 -17.96 15.04
C ASN A 6 11.55 -16.74 14.29
N ARG A 7 12.72 -16.84 13.64
CA ARG A 7 13.25 -15.76 12.79
C ARG A 7 12.40 -15.52 11.54
N ILE A 8 11.88 -16.58 10.91
CA ILE A 8 11.03 -16.45 9.71
C ILE A 8 9.70 -15.78 10.07
N LYS A 9 9.12 -16.09 11.25
CA LYS A 9 7.91 -15.42 11.74
C LYS A 9 8.08 -13.92 12.03
N GLN A 10 9.28 -13.45 12.35
CA GLN A 10 9.51 -12.02 12.60
C GLN A 10 9.59 -11.17 11.32
N ASN A 11 9.75 -11.79 10.15
CA ASN A 11 9.79 -11.10 8.85
C ASN A 11 8.45 -11.12 8.10
N HIS A 12 7.47 -11.91 8.55
CA HIS A 12 6.08 -11.71 8.15
C HIS A 12 5.47 -10.64 9.06
N ARG A 13 5.83 -9.38 8.82
CA ARG A 13 5.05 -8.27 9.38
C ARG A 13 3.72 -8.28 8.65
N GLU A 14 2.65 -8.52 9.38
CA GLU A 14 1.31 -8.32 8.85
C GLU A 14 1.22 -6.89 8.33
N PRO A 15 0.58 -6.69 7.15
CA PRO A 15 0.38 -5.35 6.62
C PRO A 15 -0.30 -4.51 7.69
N SER A 16 0.15 -3.26 7.85
CA SER A 16 -0.53 -2.35 8.77
C SER A 16 -1.97 -2.14 8.36
N GLU A 17 -2.76 -1.63 9.32
CA GLU A 17 -4.12 -1.20 9.03
C GLU A 17 -4.15 -0.16 7.89
N GLN A 18 -3.15 0.72 7.83
CA GLN A 18 -3.03 1.72 6.77
C GLN A 18 -2.79 1.06 5.40
N LEU A 19 -1.89 0.07 5.33
CA LEU A 19 -1.60 -0.61 4.07
C LEU A 19 -2.80 -1.43 3.58
N SER A 20 -3.51 -2.06 4.51
CA SER A 20 -4.76 -2.78 4.22
C SER A 20 -5.84 -1.83 3.68
N GLN A 21 -6.04 -0.68 4.34
CA GLN A 21 -6.98 0.35 3.88
C GLN A 21 -6.63 0.91 2.51
N ALA A 22 -5.34 1.13 2.23
CA ALA A 22 -4.89 1.59 0.92
C ALA A 22 -5.24 0.60 -0.20
N GLN A 23 -5.10 -0.70 0.07
CA GLN A 23 -5.53 -1.74 -0.87
C GLN A 23 -7.05 -1.77 -1.07
N GLU A 24 -7.84 -1.50 -0.04
CA GLU A 24 -9.29 -1.37 -0.16
C GLU A 24 -9.69 -0.16 -1.00
N ILE A 25 -9.04 1.00 -0.80
CA ILE A 25 -9.28 2.22 -1.59
C ILE A 25 -9.03 1.97 -3.08
N LEU A 26 -7.98 1.23 -3.44
CA LEU A 26 -7.71 0.86 -4.83
C LEU A 26 -8.85 0.07 -5.49
N ARG A 27 -9.63 -0.67 -4.69
CA ARG A 27 -10.77 -1.48 -5.15
C ARG A 27 -12.07 -0.67 -5.23
N GLN A 28 -12.11 0.54 -4.66
CA GLN A 28 -13.30 1.38 -4.70
C GLN A 28 -13.53 1.96 -6.11
N SER A 29 -14.80 2.13 -6.47
CA SER A 29 -15.21 2.78 -7.72
C SER A 29 -15.25 4.31 -7.58
N ILE A 30 -14.15 4.89 -7.11
CA ILE A 30 -13.93 6.36 -7.04
C ILE A 30 -12.86 6.78 -8.06
N PRO A 31 -12.77 8.08 -8.41
CA PRO A 31 -11.73 8.58 -9.31
C PRO A 31 -10.33 8.26 -8.78
N ASP A 32 -9.38 8.04 -9.69
CA ASP A 32 -8.01 7.69 -9.31
C ASP A 32 -7.28 8.85 -8.60
N GLU A 33 -7.68 10.10 -8.85
CA GLU A 33 -7.20 11.26 -8.10
C GLU A 33 -7.61 11.19 -6.60
N ASP A 34 -8.87 10.86 -6.32
CA ASP A 34 -9.36 10.67 -4.95
C ASP A 34 -8.66 9.50 -4.25
N LYS A 35 -8.44 8.39 -4.97
CA LYS A 35 -7.66 7.26 -4.43
C LYS A 35 -6.25 7.69 -4.07
N TYR A 36 -5.60 8.47 -4.94
CA TYR A 36 -4.24 8.94 -4.72
C TYR A 36 -4.16 9.76 -3.44
N GLN A 37 -5.05 10.73 -3.25
CA GLN A 37 -5.08 11.58 -2.06
C GLN A 37 -5.31 10.77 -0.77
N GLN A 38 -6.22 9.78 -0.80
CA GLN A 38 -6.48 8.94 0.36
C GLN A 38 -5.29 8.03 0.68
N ILE A 39 -4.69 7.38 -0.32
CA ILE A 39 -3.52 6.50 -0.13
C ILE A 39 -2.29 7.31 0.30
N GLU A 40 -2.09 8.52 -0.23
CA GLU A 40 -1.00 9.40 0.21
C GLU A 40 -1.17 9.83 1.68
N THR A 41 -2.41 10.10 2.10
CA THR A 41 -2.71 10.42 3.51
C THR A 41 -2.38 9.23 4.43
N LEU A 42 -2.76 8.03 4.03
CA LEU A 42 -2.42 6.80 4.75
C LEU A 42 -0.91 6.55 4.78
N ALA A 43 -0.19 6.81 3.68
CA ALA A 43 1.27 6.68 3.61
C ALA A 43 2.00 7.62 4.57
N LYS A 44 1.45 8.82 4.81
CA LYS A 44 1.99 9.78 5.80
C LYS A 44 1.81 9.30 7.25
N GLN A 45 0.75 8.53 7.51
CA GLN A 45 0.44 7.95 8.82
C GLN A 45 1.07 6.58 9.03
N ALA A 46 1.43 5.90 7.95
CA ALA A 46 2.04 4.58 7.97
C ALA A 46 3.49 4.63 8.49
N PRO A 47 3.95 3.56 9.15
CA PRO A 47 5.32 3.45 9.61
C PRO A 47 6.31 3.40 8.43
N SER A 48 7.53 3.90 8.67
CA SER A 48 8.55 4.10 7.63
C SER A 48 8.90 2.86 6.82
N TYR A 49 8.74 1.67 7.38
CA TYR A 49 9.04 0.40 6.69
C TYR A 49 8.02 0.05 5.60
N GLU A 50 6.86 0.72 5.55
CA GLU A 50 5.84 0.48 4.52
C GLU A 50 5.79 1.58 3.46
N ARG A 51 6.58 2.65 3.62
CA ARG A 51 6.60 3.76 2.65
C ARG A 51 6.90 3.30 1.22
N GLU A 52 7.74 2.28 1.06
CA GLU A 52 8.06 1.69 -0.23
C GLU A 52 6.82 1.03 -0.86
N GLN A 53 6.08 0.24 -0.08
CA GLN A 53 4.84 -0.41 -0.52
C GLN A 53 3.78 0.63 -0.90
N PHE A 54 3.64 1.71 -0.12
CA PHE A 54 2.77 2.83 -0.48
C PHE A 54 3.22 3.55 -1.75
N GLY A 55 4.52 3.74 -1.94
CA GLY A 55 5.09 4.30 -3.17
C GLY A 55 4.77 3.46 -4.41
N ASP A 56 4.83 2.14 -4.29
CA ASP A 56 4.42 1.21 -5.35
C ASP A 56 2.92 1.30 -5.65
N LEU A 57 2.06 1.40 -4.63
CA LEU A 57 0.62 1.54 -4.81
C LEU A 57 0.27 2.85 -5.55
N LEU A 58 0.88 3.97 -5.15
CA LEU A 58 0.67 5.27 -5.77
C LEU A 58 1.23 5.32 -7.20
N SER A 59 2.42 4.75 -7.44
CA SER A 59 3.02 4.70 -8.79
C SER A 59 2.15 3.87 -9.75
N ASN A 60 1.68 2.70 -9.31
CA ASN A 60 0.77 1.88 -10.10
C ASN A 60 -0.56 2.58 -10.37
N LEU A 61 -1.07 3.36 -9.42
CA LEU A 61 -2.28 4.14 -9.58
C LEU A 61 -2.11 5.21 -10.66
N VAL A 62 -1.03 6.00 -10.61
CA VAL A 62 -0.73 7.03 -11.63
C VAL A 62 -0.54 6.40 -13.01
N LEU A 63 0.18 5.28 -13.11
CA LEU A 63 0.36 4.57 -14.39
C LEU A 63 -0.98 4.08 -14.97
N ARG A 64 -1.91 3.64 -14.13
CA ARG A 64 -3.26 3.24 -14.56
C ARG A 64 -4.09 4.43 -15.02
N SER A 65 -4.02 5.56 -14.32
CA SER A 65 -4.70 6.79 -14.73
C SER A 65 -4.25 7.25 -16.11
N ASP A 66 -2.94 7.18 -16.38
CA ASP A 66 -2.36 7.56 -17.68
C ASP A 66 -2.76 6.56 -18.79
N SER A 67 -2.85 5.27 -18.44
CA SER A 67 -3.21 4.19 -19.39
C SER A 67 -4.71 4.10 -19.73
N ASN A 68 -5.60 4.64 -18.89
CA ASN A 68 -7.05 4.68 -19.14
C ASN A 68 -7.50 5.95 -19.91
N GLY A 69 -6.57 6.81 -20.33
CA GLY A 69 -6.83 8.05 -21.07
C GLY A 69 -6.72 7.94 -22.61
N GLY A 70 -7.11 6.80 -23.19
CA GLY A 70 -7.07 6.56 -24.65
C GLY A 70 -8.45 6.53 -25.30
#